data_AF-A0A2G2ZFJ2-F1
#
_entry.id   AF-A0A2G2ZFJ2-F1
#
_cell.length_a   1.000
_cell.length_b   1.000
_cell.length_c   1.000
_cell.angle_alpha   90.00
_cell.angle_beta   90.00
_cell.angle_gamma   90.00
#
_symmetry.space_group_name_H-M   'P 1'
#
loop_
_entity.id
_entity.type
_entity.pdbx_description
1 polymer ?
#
loop_
_entity_poly.entity_id
_entity_poly.type
_entity_poly.pdbx_seq_one_letter_code
_entity_poly.pdbx_strand_id
1 'polypeptide(L)'
;MEKKERDTEFDLTLQTREFKYAIANRDEEIHNLRRKLSLLQQGLASEPNDLPQRNEKHSTPIIEHEEEDIKTILVDQRASVLSPIEGKFRFSINSILDENLDFWLKFSKTFHLIQKFSTTIHDLQREISKLKGKEMQDKSSEIRPIYKHMKEIQNELRMWISQSLLLKDELELKFSALCSIQDEITKAQKAGAALDKNGFSSHEAAKFHGEVFNMKQENNKVREELQAGVRRVTALQIDVQKTITQLDQEFGLNGNQPQLMHTESKSRIPLQSFIFGSKSKKQKRSVFSRINLSRNNRSFKD
;
A
#
# COMPACT_ATOMS: atom_id res chain seq x y z
N MET A 1 9.42 25.39 39.03
CA MET A 1 9.59 24.84 37.67
C MET A 1 11.03 24.98 37.20
N GLU A 2 11.64 26.17 37.34
CA GLU A 2 13.01 26.49 36.89
C GLU A 2 14.14 25.57 37.39
N LYS A 3 14.09 25.04 38.63
CA LYS A 3 15.16 24.16 39.14
C LYS A 3 15.26 22.85 38.35
N LYS A 4 14.12 22.29 37.95
CA LYS A 4 14.04 21.02 37.21
C LYS A 4 14.54 21.17 35.76
N GLU A 5 14.30 22.32 35.14
CA GLU A 5 14.80 22.62 33.79
C GLU A 5 16.32 22.80 33.76
N ARG A 6 16.89 23.46 34.77
CA ARG A 6 18.36 23.59 34.89
C ARG A 6 19.07 22.26 35.15
N ASP A 7 18.47 21.39 35.98
CA ASP A 7 19.02 20.07 36.23
C ASP A 7 18.98 19.21 34.94
N THR A 8 17.91 19.31 34.14
CA THR A 8 17.83 18.61 32.84
C THR A 8 18.80 19.16 31.78
N GLU A 9 19.06 20.46 31.78
CA GLU A 9 20.03 21.08 30.87
C GLU A 9 21.47 20.66 31.22
N PHE A 10 21.77 20.56 32.52
CA PHE A 10 23.05 20.06 33.01
C PHE A 10 23.28 18.59 32.62
N ASP A 11 22.28 17.72 32.85
CA ASP A 11 22.34 16.30 32.48
C ASP A 11 22.54 16.12 30.96
N LEU A 12 21.83 16.90 30.14
CA LEU A 12 21.98 16.86 28.68
C LEU A 12 23.38 17.30 28.22
N THR A 13 23.93 18.32 28.88
CA THR A 13 25.28 18.82 28.59
C THR A 13 26.35 17.80 28.96
N LEU A 14 26.17 17.12 30.10
CA LEU A 14 27.05 16.04 30.55
C LEU A 14 27.04 14.87 29.55
N GLN A 15 25.85 14.42 29.16
CA GLN A 15 25.69 13.32 28.22
C GLN A 15 26.30 13.66 26.84
N THR A 16 26.15 14.91 26.38
CA THR A 16 26.77 15.39 25.14
C THR A 16 28.30 15.33 25.21
N ARG A 17 28.89 15.63 26.36
CA ARG A 17 30.34 15.56 26.57
C ARG A 17 30.84 14.12 26.56
N GLU A 18 30.12 13.22 27.21
CA GLU A 18 30.43 11.79 27.21
C GLU A 18 30.37 11.20 25.80
N PHE A 19 29.34 11.53 25.02
CA PHE A 19 29.24 11.10 23.63
C PHE A 19 30.37 11.65 22.77
N LYS A 20 30.75 12.92 22.92
CA LYS A 20 31.90 13.49 22.19
C LYS A 20 33.20 12.76 22.51
N TYR A 21 33.42 12.41 23.78
CA TYR A 21 34.61 11.66 24.17
C TYR A 21 34.61 10.24 23.60
N ALA A 22 33.46 9.55 23.65
CA ALA A 22 33.31 8.21 23.09
C ALA A 22 33.52 8.17 21.57
N ILE A 23 33.03 9.19 20.86
CA ILE A 23 33.24 9.36 19.41
C ILE A 23 34.73 9.57 19.12
N ALA A 24 35.40 10.49 19.83
CA ALA A 24 36.82 10.75 19.63
C ALA A 24 37.68 9.51 19.84
N ASN A 25 37.37 8.69 20.86
CA ASN A 25 38.10 7.45 21.13
C ASN A 25 37.87 6.39 20.04
N ARG A 26 36.64 6.29 19.51
CA ARG A 26 36.30 5.42 18.37
C ARG A 26 37.02 5.87 17.10
N ASP A 27 37.08 7.17 16.85
CA ASP A 27 37.76 7.72 15.68
C ASP A 27 39.27 7.47 15.75
N GLU A 28 39.88 7.61 16.93
CA GLU A 28 41.29 7.26 17.14
C GLU A 28 41.56 5.78 16.87
N GLU A 29 40.66 4.89 17.32
CA GLU A 29 40.75 3.45 17.03
C GLU A 29 40.63 3.18 15.52
N ILE A 30 39.69 3.83 14.83
CA ILE A 30 39.53 3.73 13.38
C ILE A 30 40.81 4.20 12.66
N HIS A 31 41.39 5.32 13.08
CA HIS A 31 42.64 5.82 12.51
C HIS A 31 43.80 4.85 12.74
N ASN A 32 43.91 4.26 13.94
CA ASN A 32 44.92 3.26 14.24
C ASN A 32 44.74 1.97 13.43
N LEU A 33 43.50 1.50 13.26
CA LEU A 33 43.19 0.34 12.43
C LEU A 33 43.51 0.60 10.95
N ARG A 34 43.16 1.78 10.43
CA ARG A 34 43.51 2.19 9.06
C ARG A 34 45.01 2.27 8.85
N ARG A 35 45.76 2.82 9.81
CA ARG A 35 47.24 2.86 9.77
C ARG A 35 47.82 1.45 9.77
N LYS A 36 47.35 0.55 10.64
CA LYS A 36 47.78 -0.86 10.65
C LYS A 36 47.49 -1.57 9.33
N LEU A 37 46.32 -1.33 8.75
CA LEU A 37 45.91 -1.94 7.48
C LEU A 37 46.78 -1.43 6.31
N SER A 38 47.08 -0.14 6.30
CA SER A 38 48.02 0.46 5.34
C SER A 38 49.44 -0.13 5.48
N LEU A 39 49.94 -0.31 6.70
CA LEU A 39 51.24 -0.97 6.95
C LEU A 39 51.26 -2.43 6.49
N LEU A 40 50.17 -3.18 6.70
CA LEU A 40 50.04 -4.56 6.23
C LEU A 40 49.94 -4.66 4.70
N GLN A 41 49.25 -3.72 4.05
CA GLN A 41 49.20 -3.63 2.59
C GLN A 41 50.56 -3.24 1.99
N GLN A 42 51.34 -2.41 2.68
CA GLN A 42 52.67 -2.00 2.24
C GLN A 42 53.74 -3.07 2.53
N GLY A 43 53.56 -3.88 3.58
CA GLY A 43 54.42 -5.02 3.94
C GLY A 43 54.28 -6.26 3.05
N LEU A 44 53.27 -6.33 2.17
CA LEU A 44 53.14 -7.40 1.17
C LEU A 44 53.99 -7.18 -0.10
N ALA A 45 54.79 -6.10 -0.14
CA ALA A 45 55.67 -5.80 -1.27
C ALA A 45 57.16 -6.03 -1.00
N SER A 46 57.61 -6.34 0.22
CA SER A 46 59.04 -6.63 0.50
C SER A 46 59.25 -7.31 1.85
N GLU A 47 59.95 -8.44 1.85
CA GLU A 47 60.74 -8.97 2.98
C GLU A 47 62.18 -9.13 2.46
N PRO A 48 63.25 -9.10 3.29
CA PRO A 48 63.28 -9.03 4.75
C PRO A 48 64.26 -7.99 5.36
N ASN A 49 64.14 -7.80 6.69
CA ASN A 49 65.19 -7.52 7.70
C ASN A 49 65.04 -6.28 8.61
N ASP A 50 65.29 -6.58 9.88
CA ASP A 50 65.79 -5.76 11.00
C ASP A 50 64.87 -4.76 11.71
N LEU A 51 64.45 -5.16 12.92
CA LEU A 51 64.10 -4.27 14.03
C LEU A 51 65.29 -3.34 14.37
N PRO A 52 65.05 -2.08 14.76
CA PRO A 52 65.24 -1.79 16.18
C PRO A 52 64.26 -0.75 16.81
N GLN A 53 64.43 -0.66 18.12
CA GLN A 53 63.69 0.02 19.18
C GLN A 53 63.40 1.54 19.03
N ARG A 54 62.22 1.91 19.57
CA ARG A 54 61.89 3.07 20.45
C ARG A 54 62.78 4.32 20.36
N ASN A 55 62.17 5.47 20.05
CA ASN A 55 62.31 6.73 20.81
C ASN A 55 61.26 7.79 20.42
N GLU A 56 60.73 8.47 21.44
CA GLU A 56 59.86 9.64 21.35
C GLU A 56 60.62 10.87 20.81
N LYS A 57 59.96 11.72 20.02
CA LYS A 57 59.75 13.17 20.26
C LYS A 57 59.20 13.91 19.02
N HIS A 58 58.35 14.89 19.33
CA HIS A 58 57.75 15.95 18.50
C HIS A 58 58.37 16.27 17.14
N SER A 59 57.52 16.46 16.12
CA SER A 59 57.12 17.80 15.62
C SER A 59 56.20 17.66 14.39
N THR A 60 55.05 18.33 14.43
CA THR A 60 54.25 18.68 13.25
C THR A 60 55.10 19.50 12.27
N PRO A 61 54.87 19.33 10.95
CA PRO A 61 54.29 20.45 10.24
C PRO A 61 53.10 20.04 9.36
N ILE A 62 52.17 20.99 9.32
CA ILE A 62 51.02 21.11 8.45
C ILE A 62 51.49 21.14 7.00
N ILE A 63 50.94 20.26 6.16
CA ILE A 63 50.82 20.49 4.72
C ILE A 63 49.35 20.25 4.38
N GLU A 64 48.62 21.37 4.32
CA GLU A 64 47.40 21.50 3.54
C GLU A 64 47.77 21.21 2.09
N HIS A 65 47.15 20.20 1.46
CA HIS A 65 46.83 20.20 0.03
C HIS A 65 45.93 18.98 -0.29
N GLU A 66 44.82 19.28 -0.97
CA GLU A 66 43.94 18.39 -1.74
C GLU A 66 42.87 17.61 -0.96
N GLU A 67 41.88 18.36 -0.49
CA GLU A 67 40.60 17.85 0.06
C GLU A 67 39.55 17.45 -1.01
N GLU A 68 39.90 17.44 -2.30
CA GLU A 68 38.91 17.23 -3.38
C GLU A 68 38.90 15.84 -4.05
N ASP A 69 39.90 14.98 -3.85
CA ASP A 69 39.96 13.65 -4.53
C ASP A 69 39.59 12.44 -3.65
N ILE A 70 39.28 12.65 -2.36
CA ILE A 70 38.96 11.53 -1.44
C ILE A 70 37.45 11.22 -1.39
N LYS A 71 36.59 12.11 -1.91
CA LYS A 71 35.12 11.96 -1.80
C LYS A 71 34.49 11.11 -2.91
N THR A 72 35.23 10.76 -3.95
CA THR A 72 34.75 9.91 -5.06
C THR A 72 35.21 8.46 -4.97
N ILE A 73 36.26 8.14 -4.20
CA ILE A 73 36.83 6.78 -4.14
C ILE A 73 36.06 5.86 -3.16
N LEU A 74 35.44 6.40 -2.11
CA LEU A 74 34.77 5.59 -1.07
C LEU A 74 33.36 5.10 -1.45
N VAL A 75 32.75 5.63 -2.50
CA VAL A 75 31.44 5.15 -2.98
C VAL A 75 31.60 4.05 -4.03
N ASP A 76 32.70 4.04 -4.79
CA ASP A 76 32.91 3.08 -5.89
C ASP A 76 33.66 1.80 -5.44
N GLN A 77 34.38 1.83 -4.32
CA GLN A 77 35.17 0.67 -3.87
C GLN A 77 34.33 -0.48 -3.26
N ARG A 78 33.03 -0.28 -3.03
CA ARG A 78 32.09 -1.38 -2.73
C ARG A 78 31.45 -1.98 -3.99
N ALA A 79 31.53 -1.29 -5.13
CA ALA A 79 31.00 -1.76 -6.40
C ALA A 79 31.98 -2.72 -7.12
N SER A 80 33.22 -2.80 -6.66
CA SER A 80 34.22 -3.74 -7.17
C SER A 80 34.43 -4.91 -6.20
N VAL A 81 34.38 -6.14 -6.74
CA VAL A 81 34.62 -7.47 -6.14
C VAL A 81 33.41 -8.19 -5.51
N LEU A 82 32.19 -8.06 -6.06
CA LEU A 82 31.20 -9.14 -5.90
C LEU A 82 31.47 -10.20 -6.97
N SER A 83 31.49 -11.48 -6.58
CA SER A 83 31.54 -12.57 -7.56
C SER A 83 30.34 -12.44 -8.52
N PRO A 84 30.45 -12.77 -9.83
CA PRO A 84 29.32 -12.64 -10.77
C PRO A 84 28.01 -13.27 -10.28
N ILE A 85 28.12 -14.37 -9.52
CA ILE A 85 26.98 -15.07 -8.93
C ILE A 85 26.42 -14.35 -7.69
N GLU A 86 27.29 -13.75 -6.88
CA GLU A 86 26.89 -12.91 -5.74
C GLU A 86 26.18 -11.65 -6.23
N GLY A 87 26.73 -10.98 -7.25
CA GLY A 87 26.11 -9.82 -7.89
C GLY A 87 24.73 -10.13 -8.44
N LYS A 88 24.55 -11.30 -9.08
CA LYS A 88 23.24 -11.76 -9.56
C LYS A 88 22.23 -11.87 -8.41
N PHE A 89 22.55 -12.59 -7.34
CA PHE A 89 21.63 -12.75 -6.21
C PHE A 89 21.34 -11.42 -5.52
N ARG A 90 22.36 -10.57 -5.41
CA ARG A 90 22.20 -9.25 -4.80
C ARG A 90 21.22 -8.40 -5.60
N PHE A 91 21.38 -8.36 -6.91
CA PHE A 91 20.47 -7.66 -7.82
C PHE A 91 19.04 -8.20 -7.72
N SER A 92 18.84 -9.52 -7.78
CA SER A 92 17.51 -10.13 -7.69
C SER A 92 16.81 -9.82 -6.36
N ILE A 93 17.53 -9.86 -5.23
CA ILE A 93 16.96 -9.53 -3.92
C ILE A 93 16.63 -8.04 -3.82
N ASN A 94 17.52 -7.15 -4.30
CA ASN A 94 17.26 -5.71 -4.29
C ASN A 94 16.02 -5.37 -5.14
N SER A 95 15.85 -6.00 -6.30
CA SER A 95 14.65 -5.83 -7.13
C SER A 95 13.36 -6.13 -6.34
N ILE A 96 13.34 -7.22 -5.56
CA ILE A 96 12.16 -7.56 -4.75
C ILE A 96 11.98 -6.57 -3.59
N LEU A 97 13.07 -6.09 -2.98
CA LEU A 97 13.01 -5.07 -1.93
C LEU A 97 12.43 -3.76 -2.46
N ASP A 98 12.82 -3.33 -3.66
CA ASP A 98 12.28 -2.12 -4.29
C ASP A 98 10.78 -2.27 -4.57
N GLU A 99 10.37 -3.41 -5.16
CA GLU A 99 8.95 -3.71 -5.35
C GLU A 99 8.18 -3.76 -4.02
N ASN A 100 8.84 -4.17 -2.92
CA ASN A 100 8.23 -4.18 -1.60
C ASN A 100 7.94 -2.78 -1.07
N LEU A 101 8.75 -1.77 -1.39
CA LEU A 101 8.46 -0.39 -1.01
C LEU A 101 7.16 0.10 -1.65
N ASP A 102 6.99 -0.16 -2.95
CA ASP A 102 5.75 0.18 -3.67
C ASP A 102 4.54 -0.58 -3.12
N PHE A 103 4.72 -1.86 -2.80
CA PHE A 103 3.70 -2.67 -2.16
C PHE A 103 3.30 -2.09 -0.80
N TRP A 104 4.27 -1.73 0.05
CA TRP A 104 4.00 -1.17 1.37
C TRP A 104 3.20 0.11 1.30
N LEU A 105 3.48 0.96 0.30
CA LEU A 105 2.71 2.18 0.07
C LEU A 105 1.25 1.86 -0.32
N LYS A 106 1.04 0.91 -1.24
CA LYS A 106 -0.31 0.47 -1.64
C LYS A 106 -1.06 -0.16 -0.46
N PHE A 107 -0.41 -1.09 0.23
CA PHE A 107 -0.94 -1.78 1.40
C PHE A 107 -1.37 -0.78 2.49
N SER A 108 -0.50 0.16 2.86
CA SER A 108 -0.79 1.15 3.90
C SER A 108 -1.95 2.07 3.54
N LYS A 109 -2.00 2.55 2.29
CA LYS A 109 -3.11 3.36 1.76
C LYS A 109 -4.44 2.60 1.87
N THR A 110 -4.46 1.35 1.45
CA THR A 110 -5.65 0.49 1.53
C THR A 110 -6.02 0.18 2.98
N PHE A 111 -5.06 -0.14 3.85
CA PHE A 111 -5.31 -0.51 5.24
C PHE A 111 -5.89 0.63 6.09
N HIS A 112 -5.45 1.87 5.86
CA HIS A 112 -5.98 3.04 6.55
C HIS A 112 -7.51 3.21 6.35
N LEU A 113 -8.05 2.74 5.21
CA LEU A 113 -9.48 2.81 4.94
C LEU A 113 -10.33 1.98 5.91
N ILE A 114 -9.78 0.90 6.49
CA ILE A 114 -10.53 0.07 7.47
C ILE A 114 -10.97 0.93 8.66
N GLN A 115 -10.07 1.75 9.19
CA GLN A 115 -10.38 2.62 10.32
C GLN A 115 -11.42 3.68 9.93
N LYS A 116 -11.28 4.28 8.74
CA LYS A 116 -12.27 5.22 8.20
C LYS A 116 -13.66 4.57 8.15
N PHE A 117 -13.78 3.38 7.57
CA PHE A 117 -15.05 2.66 7.51
C PHE A 117 -15.63 2.41 8.88
N SER A 118 -14.83 1.89 9.82
CA SER A 118 -15.28 1.60 11.18
C SER A 118 -15.87 2.83 11.87
N THR A 119 -15.17 3.97 11.80
CA THR A 119 -15.65 5.21 12.42
C THR A 119 -16.92 5.72 11.75
N THR A 120 -16.95 5.81 10.41
CA THR A 120 -18.11 6.32 9.69
C THR A 120 -19.35 5.45 9.89
N ILE A 121 -19.21 4.12 9.88
CA ILE A 121 -20.33 3.20 10.12
C ILE A 121 -20.87 3.38 11.54
N HIS A 122 -19.99 3.47 12.54
CA HIS A 122 -20.40 3.67 13.92
C HIS A 122 -21.12 5.01 14.13
N ASP A 123 -20.64 6.08 13.49
CA ASP A 123 -21.27 7.39 13.57
C ASP A 123 -22.66 7.40 12.90
N LEU A 124 -22.81 6.78 11.73
CA LEU A 124 -24.12 6.61 11.09
C LEU A 124 -25.08 5.78 11.95
N GLN A 125 -24.61 4.69 12.55
CA GLN A 125 -25.42 3.88 13.46
C GLN A 125 -25.86 4.67 14.70
N ARG A 126 -24.99 5.56 15.21
CA ARG A 126 -25.33 6.48 16.30
C ARG A 126 -26.40 7.48 15.88
N GLU A 127 -26.29 8.04 14.68
CA GLU A 127 -27.30 8.95 14.12
C GLU A 127 -28.66 8.25 13.97
N ILE A 128 -28.69 7.05 13.39
CA ILE A 128 -29.92 6.22 13.29
C ILE A 128 -30.54 6.02 14.68
N SER A 129 -29.71 5.73 15.68
CA SER A 129 -30.19 5.51 17.05
C SER A 129 -30.81 6.78 17.66
N LYS A 130 -30.24 7.96 17.40
CA LYS A 130 -30.82 9.25 17.83
C LYS A 130 -32.18 9.52 17.18
N LEU A 131 -32.38 9.08 15.94
CA LEU A 131 -33.64 9.28 15.23
C LEU A 131 -34.78 8.44 15.80
N LYS A 132 -34.53 7.33 16.50
CA LYS A 132 -35.59 6.45 17.04
C LYS A 132 -36.61 7.17 17.94
N GLY A 133 -36.24 8.28 18.59
CA GLY A 133 -37.12 9.08 19.45
C GLY A 133 -37.95 10.19 18.79
N LYS A 134 -37.75 10.50 17.49
CA LYS A 134 -38.44 11.61 16.79
C LYS A 134 -39.80 11.22 16.19
N GLU A 135 -40.59 12.19 15.71
CA GLU A 135 -41.82 11.91 14.95
C GLU A 135 -41.54 11.28 13.57
N MET A 136 -42.47 10.48 13.03
CA MET A 136 -42.26 9.69 11.80
C MET A 136 -42.00 10.52 10.54
N GLN A 137 -42.57 11.72 10.47
CA GLN A 137 -42.40 12.62 9.31
C GLN A 137 -40.98 13.20 9.26
N ASP A 138 -40.45 13.64 10.41
CA ASP A 138 -39.08 14.12 10.55
C ASP A 138 -38.06 13.00 10.37
N LYS A 139 -38.33 11.81 10.96
CA LYS A 139 -37.51 10.60 10.77
C LYS A 139 -37.33 10.26 9.29
N SER A 140 -38.40 10.30 8.51
CA SER A 140 -38.38 9.89 7.10
C SER A 140 -37.52 10.80 6.21
N SER A 141 -37.41 12.08 6.55
CA SER A 141 -36.55 13.04 5.84
C SER A 141 -35.08 12.85 6.21
N GLU A 142 -34.78 12.72 7.51
CA GLU A 142 -33.41 12.59 8.02
C GLU A 142 -32.79 11.20 7.75
N ILE A 143 -33.60 10.14 7.66
CA ILE A 143 -33.10 8.77 7.45
C ILE A 143 -32.65 8.50 6.01
N ARG A 144 -33.23 9.18 5.01
CA ARG A 144 -32.91 8.96 3.59
C ARG A 144 -31.45 9.26 3.25
N PRO A 145 -30.85 10.40 3.68
CA PRO A 145 -29.43 10.67 3.52
C PRO A 145 -28.54 9.62 4.19
N ILE A 146 -28.87 9.21 5.42
CA ILE A 146 -28.10 8.21 6.17
C ILE A 146 -28.13 6.85 5.45
N TYR A 147 -29.32 6.42 4.98
CA TYR A 147 -29.48 5.20 4.20
C TYR A 147 -28.64 5.22 2.93
N LYS A 148 -28.66 6.34 2.19
CA LYS A 148 -27.85 6.53 0.99
C LYS A 148 -26.36 6.39 1.32
N HIS A 149 -25.90 7.04 2.40
CA HIS A 149 -24.49 6.96 2.80
C HIS A 149 -24.10 5.54 3.22
N MET A 150 -24.98 4.83 3.91
CA MET A 150 -24.78 3.42 4.26
C MET A 150 -24.60 2.52 3.02
N LYS A 151 -25.37 2.78 1.95
CA LYS A 151 -25.20 2.09 0.64
C LYS A 151 -23.89 2.45 -0.05
N GLU A 152 -23.46 3.71 0.03
CA GLU A 152 -22.16 4.16 -0.52
C GLU A 152 -21.02 3.41 0.18
N ILE A 153 -21.00 3.40 1.52
CA ILE A 153 -20.01 2.66 2.30
C ILE A 153 -20.05 1.17 1.99
N GLN A 154 -21.23 0.58 1.81
CA GLN A 154 -21.35 -0.82 1.41
C GLN A 154 -20.58 -1.13 0.11
N ASN A 155 -20.66 -0.22 -0.87
CA ASN A 155 -19.95 -0.36 -2.13
C ASN A 155 -18.43 -0.13 -1.96
N GLU A 156 -18.02 0.84 -1.13
CA GLU A 156 -16.61 1.07 -0.80
C GLU A 156 -15.98 -0.14 -0.09
N LEU A 157 -16.68 -0.77 0.86
CA LEU A 157 -16.25 -2.01 1.52
C LEU A 157 -16.06 -3.15 0.52
N ARG A 158 -16.99 -3.30 -0.43
CA ARG A 158 -16.87 -4.31 -1.50
C ARG A 158 -15.64 -4.05 -2.38
N MET A 159 -15.42 -2.79 -2.75
CA MET A 159 -14.25 -2.40 -3.53
C MET A 159 -12.94 -2.64 -2.78
N TRP A 160 -12.92 -2.37 -1.48
CA TRP A 160 -11.78 -2.68 -0.62
C TRP A 160 -11.46 -4.19 -0.63
N ILE A 161 -12.48 -5.05 -0.51
CA ILE A 161 -12.29 -6.51 -0.59
C ILE A 161 -11.67 -6.89 -1.95
N SER A 162 -12.16 -6.33 -3.06
CA SER A 162 -11.56 -6.58 -4.38
C SER A 162 -10.09 -6.11 -4.45
N GLN A 163 -9.76 -4.96 -3.87
CA GLN A 163 -8.37 -4.47 -3.80
C GLN A 163 -7.47 -5.37 -2.94
N SER A 164 -8.01 -5.92 -1.85
CA SER A 164 -7.26 -6.83 -0.97
C SER A 164 -6.86 -8.13 -1.69
N LEU A 165 -7.66 -8.59 -2.67
CA LEU A 165 -7.31 -9.73 -3.50
C LEU A 165 -6.10 -9.43 -4.40
N LEU A 166 -6.06 -8.25 -5.02
CA LEU A 166 -4.91 -7.83 -5.83
C LEU A 166 -3.62 -7.75 -5.01
N LEU A 167 -3.70 -7.21 -3.79
CA LEU A 167 -2.55 -7.17 -2.86
C LEU A 167 -2.11 -8.57 -2.46
N LYS A 168 -3.05 -9.49 -2.23
CA LYS A 168 -2.74 -10.89 -1.93
C LYS A 168 -2.02 -11.56 -3.08
N ASP A 169 -2.52 -11.40 -4.31
CA ASP A 169 -1.93 -12.00 -5.51
C ASP A 169 -0.50 -11.49 -5.75
N GLU A 170 -0.27 -10.18 -5.60
CA GLU A 170 1.07 -9.59 -5.67
C GLU A 170 2.02 -10.17 -4.62
N LEU A 171 1.54 -10.37 -3.40
CA LEU A 171 2.33 -10.96 -2.30
C LEU A 171 2.69 -12.43 -2.58
N GLU A 172 1.78 -13.21 -3.17
CA GLU A 172 2.05 -14.59 -3.60
C GLU A 172 3.08 -14.65 -4.74
N LEU A 173 3.00 -13.75 -5.71
CA LEU A 173 3.98 -13.67 -6.81
C LEU A 173 5.38 -13.40 -6.26
N LYS A 174 5.51 -12.45 -5.34
CA LYS A 174 6.78 -12.14 -4.68
C LYS A 174 7.30 -13.29 -3.82
N PHE A 175 6.42 -13.96 -3.08
CA PHE A 175 6.80 -15.15 -2.32
C PHE A 175 7.32 -16.27 -3.24
N SER A 176 6.69 -16.45 -4.40
CA SER A 176 7.13 -17.42 -5.41
C SER A 176 8.48 -17.05 -6.01
N ALA A 177 8.70 -15.77 -6.32
CA ALA A 177 9.99 -15.26 -6.79
C ALA A 177 11.11 -15.50 -5.76
N LEU A 178 10.83 -15.24 -4.48
CA LEU A 178 11.76 -15.54 -3.38
C LEU A 178 12.07 -17.05 -3.26
N CYS A 179 11.09 -17.92 -3.50
CA CYS A 179 11.34 -19.37 -3.55
C CYS A 179 12.24 -19.75 -4.72
N SER A 180 12.02 -19.16 -5.90
CA SER A 180 12.91 -19.37 -7.06
C SER A 180 14.35 -18.93 -6.77
N ILE A 181 14.54 -17.76 -6.15
CA ILE A 181 15.86 -17.28 -5.74
C ILE A 181 16.49 -18.25 -4.73
N GLN A 182 15.72 -18.73 -3.74
CA GLN A 182 16.20 -19.70 -2.76
C GLN A 182 16.68 -21.01 -3.42
N ASP A 183 15.95 -21.50 -4.43
CA ASP A 183 16.34 -22.69 -5.18
C ASP A 183 17.61 -22.46 -6.01
N GLU A 184 17.75 -21.27 -6.61
CA GLU A 184 18.95 -20.89 -7.36
C GLU A 184 20.19 -20.76 -6.45
N ILE A 185 20.05 -20.18 -5.26
CA ILE A 185 21.12 -20.13 -4.25
C ILE A 185 21.55 -21.55 -3.87
N THR A 186 20.59 -22.45 -3.64
CA THR A 186 20.86 -23.85 -3.30
C THR A 186 21.61 -24.58 -4.42
N LYS A 187 21.23 -24.34 -5.69
CA LYS A 187 21.90 -24.91 -6.86
C LYS A 187 23.32 -24.36 -7.00
N ALA A 188 23.50 -23.06 -6.83
CA ALA A 188 24.80 -22.39 -6.87
C ALA A 188 25.75 -22.93 -5.79
N GLN A 189 25.25 -23.14 -4.57
CA GLN A 189 26.04 -23.66 -3.45
C GLN A 189 26.52 -25.09 -3.73
N LYS A 190 25.64 -25.94 -4.26
CA LYS A 190 25.99 -27.33 -4.64
C LYS A 190 27.02 -27.37 -5.77
N ALA A 191 26.89 -26.50 -6.77
CA ALA A 191 27.86 -26.39 -7.87
C ALA A 191 29.21 -25.85 -7.39
N GLY A 192 29.21 -24.85 -6.50
CA GLY A 192 30.42 -24.28 -5.90
C GLY A 192 31.20 -25.29 -5.05
N ALA A 193 30.50 -26.18 -4.31
CA ALA A 193 31.14 -27.25 -3.55
C ALA A 193 31.87 -28.30 -4.42
N ALA A 194 31.53 -28.39 -5.72
CA ALA A 194 32.20 -29.29 -6.67
C ALA A 194 33.43 -28.66 -7.35
N LEU A 195 33.63 -27.34 -7.25
CA LEU A 195 34.69 -26.57 -7.92
C LEU A 195 35.62 -25.93 -6.88
N ASP A 196 36.73 -26.63 -6.59
CA ASP A 196 37.57 -26.50 -5.39
C ASP A 196 38.37 -25.19 -5.19
N LYS A 197 38.07 -24.04 -5.85
CA LYS A 197 38.73 -22.77 -5.43
C LYS A 197 38.19 -21.40 -5.87
N ASN A 198 37.10 -21.27 -6.61
CA ASN A 198 36.57 -19.94 -7.00
C ASN A 198 35.03 -19.86 -7.07
N GLY A 199 34.33 -20.84 -6.49
CA GLY A 199 32.88 -20.94 -6.53
C GLY A 199 32.16 -20.16 -5.44
N PHE A 200 30.85 -19.99 -5.61
CA PHE A 200 29.94 -19.47 -4.60
C PHE A 200 30.09 -20.23 -3.28
N SER A 201 30.63 -19.57 -2.27
CA SER A 201 31.02 -20.21 -1.03
C SER A 201 29.80 -20.56 -0.17
N SER A 202 29.96 -21.55 0.71
CA SER A 202 28.89 -21.91 1.65
C SER A 202 28.51 -20.76 2.59
N HIS A 203 29.47 -19.88 2.91
CA HIS A 203 29.22 -18.70 3.75
C HIS A 203 28.37 -17.65 3.00
N GLU A 204 28.72 -17.34 1.74
CA GLU A 204 27.92 -16.43 0.90
C GLU A 204 26.51 -16.99 0.69
N ALA A 205 26.39 -18.30 0.41
CA ALA A 205 25.09 -18.96 0.27
C ALA A 205 24.24 -18.81 1.54
N ALA A 206 24.83 -19.04 2.72
CA ALA A 206 24.11 -18.91 3.99
C ALA A 206 23.61 -17.47 4.23
N LYS A 207 24.41 -16.45 3.86
CA LYS A 207 24.00 -15.04 3.96
C LYS A 207 22.75 -14.77 3.11
N PHE A 208 22.78 -15.12 1.83
CA PHE A 208 21.62 -14.90 0.95
C PHE A 208 20.41 -15.75 1.36
N HIS A 209 20.63 -16.98 1.81
CA HIS A 209 19.56 -17.81 2.37
C HIS A 209 18.89 -17.12 3.56
N GLY A 210 19.66 -16.51 4.47
CA GLY A 210 19.13 -15.76 5.60
C GLY A 210 18.30 -14.56 5.17
N GLU A 211 18.78 -13.79 4.20
CA GLU A 211 18.04 -12.63 3.67
C GLU A 211 16.73 -13.02 3.00
N VAL A 212 16.76 -14.01 2.10
CA VAL A 212 15.55 -14.53 1.43
C VAL A 212 14.58 -15.12 2.44
N PHE A 213 15.07 -15.87 3.42
CA PHE A 213 14.26 -16.42 4.49
C PHE A 213 13.56 -15.31 5.30
N ASN A 214 14.29 -14.25 5.65
CA ASN A 214 13.73 -13.10 6.35
C ASN A 214 12.62 -12.43 5.53
N MET A 215 12.86 -12.17 4.24
CA MET A 215 11.84 -11.58 3.36
C MET A 215 10.60 -12.47 3.23
N LYS A 216 10.78 -13.79 3.15
CA LYS A 216 9.66 -14.75 3.14
C LYS A 216 8.85 -14.71 4.44
N GLN A 217 9.53 -14.57 5.58
CA GLN A 217 8.86 -14.45 6.88
C GLN A 217 8.04 -13.14 6.94
N GLU A 218 8.61 -12.02 6.53
CA GLU A 218 7.89 -10.74 6.49
C GLU A 218 6.69 -10.80 5.54
N ASN A 219 6.82 -11.41 4.36
CA ASN A 219 5.68 -11.63 3.46
C ASN A 219 4.56 -12.43 4.14
N ASN A 220 4.88 -13.46 4.93
CA ASN A 220 3.88 -14.21 5.67
C ASN A 220 3.18 -13.35 6.74
N LYS A 221 3.92 -12.53 7.50
CA LYS A 221 3.32 -11.60 8.47
C LYS A 221 2.36 -10.62 7.79
N VAL A 222 2.77 -10.04 6.66
CA VAL A 222 1.92 -9.15 5.86
C VAL A 222 0.67 -9.87 5.36
N ARG A 223 0.79 -11.12 4.93
CA ARG A 223 -0.35 -11.94 4.49
C ARG A 223 -1.35 -12.16 5.63
N GLU A 224 -0.86 -12.47 6.82
CA GLU A 224 -1.69 -12.65 8.02
C GLU A 224 -2.42 -11.37 8.40
N GLU A 225 -1.73 -10.23 8.37
CA GLU A 225 -2.33 -8.91 8.59
C GLU A 225 -3.38 -8.61 7.52
N LEU A 226 -3.07 -8.79 6.23
CA LEU A 226 -4.01 -8.61 5.13
C LEU A 226 -5.28 -9.45 5.34
N GLN A 227 -5.13 -10.71 5.70
CA GLN A 227 -6.25 -11.60 6.01
C GLN A 227 -7.04 -11.14 7.23
N ALA A 228 -6.38 -10.61 8.27
CA ALA A 228 -7.06 -9.99 9.41
C ALA A 228 -7.87 -8.75 8.98
N GLY A 229 -7.32 -7.92 8.09
CA GLY A 229 -8.03 -6.80 7.47
C GLY A 229 -9.28 -7.25 6.72
N VAL A 230 -9.19 -8.29 5.91
CA VAL A 230 -10.33 -8.90 5.19
C VAL A 230 -11.41 -9.34 6.18
N ARG A 231 -11.05 -10.00 7.29
CA ARG A 231 -12.01 -10.40 8.32
C ARG A 231 -12.72 -9.18 8.93
N ARG A 232 -11.99 -8.11 9.27
CA ARG A 232 -12.57 -6.87 9.81
C ARG A 232 -13.55 -6.24 8.83
N VAL A 233 -13.18 -6.10 7.57
CA VAL A 233 -14.04 -5.50 6.53
C VAL A 233 -15.25 -6.35 6.24
N THR A 234 -15.11 -7.69 6.26
CA THR A 234 -16.25 -8.61 6.09
C THR A 234 -17.25 -8.46 7.25
N ALA A 235 -16.77 -8.33 8.49
CA ALA A 235 -17.64 -8.07 9.64
C ALA A 235 -18.39 -6.73 9.49
N LEU A 236 -17.68 -5.65 9.11
CA LEU A 236 -18.31 -4.36 8.82
C LEU A 236 -19.35 -4.46 7.69
N GLN A 237 -19.08 -5.24 6.65
CA GLN A 237 -20.02 -5.45 5.55
C GLN A 237 -21.31 -6.13 6.00
N ILE A 238 -21.22 -7.12 6.90
CA ILE A 238 -22.38 -7.77 7.51
C ILE A 238 -23.19 -6.76 8.34
N ASP A 239 -22.53 -5.96 9.17
CA ASP A 239 -23.19 -4.96 10.03
C ASP A 239 -23.91 -3.88 9.22
N VAL A 240 -23.25 -3.39 8.16
CA VAL A 240 -23.83 -2.42 7.21
C VAL A 240 -25.04 -3.04 6.51
N GLN A 241 -24.93 -4.27 6.01
CA GLN A 241 -26.05 -4.95 5.35
C GLN A 241 -27.23 -5.15 6.29
N LYS A 242 -26.98 -5.56 7.53
CA LYS A 242 -28.01 -5.69 8.57
C LYS A 242 -28.72 -4.36 8.82
N THR A 243 -27.95 -3.28 8.95
CA THR A 243 -28.48 -1.93 9.18
C THR A 243 -29.34 -1.47 8.01
N ILE A 244 -28.87 -1.66 6.78
CA ILE A 244 -29.63 -1.34 5.56
C ILE A 244 -30.96 -2.10 5.51
N THR A 245 -30.94 -3.42 5.78
CA THR A 245 -32.15 -4.24 5.77
C THR A 245 -33.15 -3.81 6.84
N GLN A 246 -32.69 -3.40 8.02
CA GLN A 246 -33.55 -2.82 9.07
C GLN A 246 -34.21 -1.53 8.59
N LEU A 247 -33.45 -0.62 7.99
CA LEU A 247 -33.98 0.64 7.45
C LEU A 247 -34.98 0.40 6.30
N ASP A 248 -34.73 -0.58 5.45
CA ASP A 248 -35.65 -0.98 4.38
C ASP A 248 -37.00 -1.47 4.95
N GLN A 249 -36.95 -2.27 6.03
CA GLN A 249 -38.15 -2.79 6.70
C GLN A 249 -38.93 -1.69 7.45
N GLU A 250 -38.24 -0.79 8.14
CA GLU A 250 -38.87 0.26 8.96
C GLU A 250 -39.47 1.39 8.10
N PHE A 251 -38.83 1.73 6.97
CA PHE A 251 -39.16 2.94 6.20
C PHE A 251 -39.54 2.70 4.74
N GLY A 252 -39.55 1.44 4.26
CA GLY A 252 -39.95 1.12 2.89
C GLY A 252 -39.09 1.82 1.82
N LEU A 253 -37.80 2.00 2.08
CA LEU A 253 -36.89 2.84 1.28
C LEU A 253 -36.47 2.17 -0.06
N ASN A 254 -36.71 0.88 -0.22
CA ASN A 254 -36.66 0.22 -1.52
C ASN A 254 -37.93 0.59 -2.30
N GLY A 255 -37.76 1.36 -3.38
CA GLY A 255 -38.81 1.83 -4.28
C GLY A 255 -39.54 0.74 -5.10
N ASN A 256 -39.82 -0.42 -4.50
CA ASN A 256 -40.63 -1.49 -5.08
C ASN A 256 -42.02 -1.58 -4.41
N GLN A 257 -42.62 -0.44 -4.06
CA GLN A 257 -44.08 -0.39 -4.05
C GLN A 257 -44.54 -0.21 -5.50
N PRO A 258 -45.34 -1.12 -6.07
CA PRO A 258 -46.13 -0.80 -7.25
C PRO A 258 -47.21 0.21 -6.82
N GLN A 259 -46.86 1.49 -6.76
CA GLN A 259 -47.86 2.56 -6.79
C GLN A 259 -48.44 2.61 -8.20
N LEU A 260 -49.39 1.70 -8.39
CA LEU A 260 -50.41 1.80 -9.40
C LEU A 260 -51.17 3.11 -9.19
N MET A 261 -51.28 3.85 -10.31
CA MET A 261 -52.40 4.73 -10.66
C MET A 261 -52.27 6.22 -10.32
N HIS A 262 -51.72 6.91 -11.33
CA HIS A 262 -52.16 8.19 -11.89
C HIS A 262 -51.61 9.51 -11.32
N THR A 263 -51.42 10.42 -12.30
CA THR A 263 -51.05 11.85 -12.23
C THR A 263 -49.56 12.16 -12.06
N GLU A 264 -48.88 13.00 -12.87
CA GLU A 264 -49.19 13.72 -14.10
C GLU A 264 -47.84 14.10 -14.78
N SER A 265 -47.84 14.12 -16.11
CA SER A 265 -47.03 14.98 -17.00
C SER A 265 -45.57 15.35 -16.60
N LYS A 266 -44.61 14.48 -16.90
CA LYS A 266 -43.23 14.94 -17.23
C LYS A 266 -42.87 14.53 -18.64
N SER A 267 -42.70 15.55 -19.49
CA SER A 267 -42.33 15.49 -20.90
C SER A 267 -40.93 14.88 -21.10
N ARG A 268 -40.81 13.55 -20.97
CA ARG A 268 -39.56 12.85 -21.25
C ARG A 268 -39.55 12.42 -22.71
N ILE A 269 -38.77 13.13 -23.53
CA ILE A 269 -38.50 12.75 -24.93
C ILE A 269 -37.83 11.36 -24.89
N PRO A 270 -38.42 10.33 -25.52
CA PRO A 270 -37.81 9.01 -25.57
C PRO A 270 -36.42 9.09 -26.20
N LEU A 271 -35.44 8.34 -25.68
CA LEU A 271 -34.09 8.25 -26.23
C LEU A 271 -34.09 7.97 -27.75
N GLN A 272 -35.07 7.20 -28.19
CA GLN A 272 -35.28 6.88 -29.60
C GLN A 272 -35.64 8.11 -30.46
N SER A 273 -36.35 9.10 -29.91
CA SER A 273 -36.63 10.38 -30.58
C SER A 273 -35.42 11.31 -30.62
N PHE A 274 -34.48 11.16 -29.67
CA PHE A 274 -33.20 11.87 -29.68
C PHE A 274 -32.21 11.29 -30.70
N ILE A 275 -32.09 9.96 -30.73
CA ILE A 275 -31.11 9.27 -31.58
C ILE A 275 -31.57 9.23 -33.05
N PHE A 276 -32.86 9.06 -33.31
CA PHE A 276 -33.37 8.85 -34.67
C PHE A 276 -34.24 10.01 -35.19
N GLY A 277 -34.34 11.10 -34.43
CA GLY A 277 -35.26 12.19 -34.70
C GLY A 277 -36.74 11.81 -34.51
N SER A 278 -37.60 12.81 -34.31
CA SER A 278 -39.05 12.60 -34.25
C SER A 278 -39.57 12.22 -35.64
N LYS A 279 -39.81 10.92 -35.88
CA LYS A 279 -40.51 10.49 -37.08
C LYS A 279 -41.94 11.04 -37.04
N SER A 280 -42.31 11.89 -38.01
CA SER A 280 -43.69 12.35 -38.16
C SER A 280 -44.59 11.12 -38.26
N LYS A 281 -45.50 10.99 -37.29
CA LYS A 281 -46.48 9.91 -37.23
C LYS A 281 -47.37 10.09 -38.47
N LYS A 282 -47.06 9.37 -39.56
CA LYS A 282 -47.93 9.32 -40.74
C LYS A 282 -49.31 8.89 -40.25
N GLN A 283 -50.24 9.83 -40.26
CA GLN A 283 -51.64 9.60 -39.94
C GLN A 283 -52.12 8.52 -40.91
N LYS A 284 -52.23 7.27 -40.45
CA LYS A 284 -52.80 6.18 -41.25
C LYS A 284 -54.24 6.60 -41.56
N ARG A 285 -54.49 7.06 -42.79
CA ARG A 285 -55.83 7.15 -43.35
C ARG A 285 -56.42 5.75 -43.28
N SER A 286 -57.35 5.55 -42.35
CA SER A 286 -58.14 4.33 -42.25
C SER A 286 -58.93 4.13 -43.54
N VAL A 287 -58.82 2.95 -44.14
CA VAL A 287 -59.47 2.59 -45.43
C VAL A 287 -60.86 1.97 -45.19
N PHE A 288 -61.38 1.98 -43.96
CA PHE A 288 -62.69 1.42 -43.60
C PHE A 288 -63.79 2.47 -43.43
N SER A 289 -63.87 3.45 -44.34
CA SER A 289 -64.98 4.41 -44.38
C SER A 289 -65.59 4.52 -45.78
N ARG A 290 -66.02 3.39 -46.34
CA ARG A 290 -67.01 3.33 -47.43
C ARG A 290 -67.81 2.02 -47.39
N ILE A 291 -68.94 2.03 -46.69
CA ILE A 291 -70.15 1.32 -47.15
C ILE A 291 -71.32 2.28 -46.87
N ASN A 292 -71.90 2.80 -47.95
CA ASN A 292 -73.17 3.52 -47.93
C ASN A 292 -74.31 2.51 -47.76
N LEU A 293 -75.34 2.85 -46.99
CA LEU A 293 -76.71 2.51 -47.36
C LEU A 293 -77.64 3.68 -47.05
N SER A 294 -78.25 4.18 -48.10
CA SER A 294 -79.27 5.21 -48.14
C SER A 294 -80.59 4.67 -47.61
N ARG A 295 -81.32 5.46 -46.79
CA ARG A 295 -82.79 5.41 -46.77
C ARG A 295 -83.43 6.69 -46.18
N ASN A 296 -83.94 7.50 -47.09
CA ASN A 296 -85.12 8.38 -47.05
C ASN A 296 -85.75 8.83 -45.71
N ASN A 297 -85.80 10.17 -45.57
CA ASN A 297 -86.96 11.04 -45.34
C ASN A 297 -88.01 10.69 -44.26
N ARG A 298 -88.11 11.58 -43.25
CA ARG A 298 -89.27 12.43 -42.86
C ARG A 298 -88.97 13.08 -41.49
N SER A 299 -88.81 14.42 -41.39
CA SER A 299 -89.81 15.41 -40.89
C SER A 299 -90.76 14.85 -39.82
N PHE A 300 -90.93 15.40 -38.62
CA PHE A 300 -91.22 16.78 -38.21
C PHE A 300 -91.00 16.90 -36.68
N LYS A 301 -90.99 18.14 -36.19
CA LYS A 301 -91.36 18.63 -34.83
C LYS A 301 -92.48 17.79 -34.16
N ASP A 302 -92.60 17.61 -32.85
CA ASP A 302 -92.17 18.33 -31.63
C ASP A 302 -91.69 17.33 -30.55
#